data_AF-A0A7X9JHJ3-F1
#
_entry.id   AF-A0A7X9JHJ3-F1
#
_cell.length_a   1.000
_cell.length_b   1.000
_cell.length_c   1.000
_cell.angle_alpha   90.00
_cell.angle_beta   90.00
_cell.angle_gamma   90.00
#
_symmetry.space_group_name_H-M   'P 1'
#
loop_
_entity.id
_entity.type
_entity.pdbx_description
1 polymer ?
#
loop_
_entity_poly.entity_id
_entity_poly.type
_entity_poly.pdbx_seq_one_letter_code
_entity_poly.pdbx_strand_id
1 'polypeptide(L)' 'MFQWFINRRRSKLTAAPFPDAWEDILERNMGHYRLLHDAERAHLRSLIQVFIAEKHWEGAGGLV' A
#
# COMPACT_ATOMS: atom_id res chain seq x y z
N MET A 1 -11.25 -17.08 14.82
CA MET A 1 -12.12 -15.88 14.85
C MET A 1 -11.33 -14.61 14.49
N PHE A 2 -10.19 -14.30 15.14
CA PHE A 2 -9.36 -13.12 14.83
C PHE A 2 -8.84 -13.01 13.39
N GLN A 3 -8.38 -14.12 12.80
CA GLN A 3 -7.90 -14.14 11.40
C GLN A 3 -8.97 -13.67 10.40
N TRP A 4 -10.24 -14.01 10.64
CA TRP A 4 -11.36 -13.62 9.78
C TRP A 4 -11.59 -12.11 9.80
N PHE A 5 -11.50 -11.48 10.97
CA PHE A 5 -11.63 -10.03 11.10
C PHE A 5 -10.49 -9.28 10.39
N ILE A 6 -9.26 -9.78 10.53
CA ILE A 6 -8.09 -9.23 9.83
C ILE A 6 -8.27 -9.34 8.32
N ASN A 7 -8.62 -10.54 7.82
CA ASN A 7 -8.83 -10.77 6.39
C ASN A 7 -9.96 -9.90 5.84
N ARG A 8 -11.09 -9.79 6.55
CA ARG A 8 -12.21 -8.92 6.15
C ARG A 8 -11.79 -7.45 6.07
N ARG A 9 -10.99 -6.96 7.03
CA ARG A 9 -10.46 -5.59 7.02
C ARG A 9 -9.54 -5.38 5.82
N ARG A 10 -8.61 -6.30 5.56
CA ARG A 10 -7.71 -6.25 4.40
C ARG A 10 -8.47 -6.26 3.08
N SER A 11 -9.45 -7.15 2.90
CA SER A 11 -10.30 -7.16 1.71
C SER A 11 -11.02 -5.83 1.48
N LYS A 12 -11.45 -5.15 2.55
CA LYS A 12 -12.06 -3.82 2.43
C LYS A 12 -11.03 -2.76 1.98
N LEU A 13 -9.81 -2.81 2.51
CA LEU A 13 -8.73 -1.88 2.14
C LEU A 13 -8.32 -2.05 0.67
N THR A 14 -8.14 -3.28 0.21
CA THR A 14 -7.66 -3.59 -1.15
C THR A 14 -8.77 -3.49 -2.22
N ALA A 15 -10.04 -3.39 -1.80
CA ALA A 15 -11.15 -3.12 -2.70
C ALA A 15 -11.28 -1.63 -3.04
N ALA A 16 -10.71 -0.74 -2.23
CA ALA A 16 -10.65 0.68 -2.57
C ALA A 16 -9.64 0.90 -3.72
N PRO A 17 -9.89 1.85 -4.64
CA PRO A 17 -8.92 2.19 -5.67
C PRO A 17 -7.60 2.62 -5.04
N PHE A 18 -6.49 2.32 -5.70
CA PHE A 18 -5.19 2.79 -5.28
C PHE A 18 -5.11 4.32 -5.48
N PRO A 19 -4.75 5.12 -4.47
CA PRO A 19 -4.73 6.58 -4.61
C PRO A 19 -3.71 7.06 -5.65
N ASP A 20 -4.13 7.96 -6.56
CA ASP A 20 -3.27 8.50 -7.62
C ASP A 20 -2.00 9.18 -7.05
N ALA A 21 -2.15 9.92 -5.95
CA ALA A 21 -1.00 10.57 -5.29
C ALA A 21 0.06 9.56 -4.80
N TRP A 22 -0.35 8.33 -4.47
CA TRP A 22 0.60 7.27 -4.11
C TRP A 22 1.24 6.65 -5.34
N GLU A 23 0.50 6.54 -6.45
CA GLU A 23 1.04 6.11 -7.74
C GLU A 23 2.16 7.06 -8.19
N ASP A 24 1.93 8.38 -8.12
CA ASP A 24 2.93 9.40 -8.45
C ASP A 24 4.21 9.27 -7.60
N ILE A 25 4.06 8.98 -6.30
CA ILE A 25 5.19 8.76 -5.40
C ILE A 25 5.99 7.53 -5.82
N LEU A 26 5.32 6.42 -6.16
CA LEU A 26 5.97 5.20 -6.62
C LEU A 26 6.70 5.45 -7.95
N GLU A 27 6.05 6.09 -8.92
CA GLU A 27 6.65 6.37 -10.22
C GLU A 27 7.85 7.32 -10.14
N ARG A 28 7.84 8.28 -9.20
CA ARG A 28 8.93 9.23 -9.02
C ARG A 28 10.08 8.66 -8.20
N ASN A 29 9.79 7.92 -7.14
CA ASN A 29 10.80 7.56 -6.13
C ASN A 29 11.26 6.09 -6.23
N MET A 30 10.53 5.22 -6.92
CA MET A 30 10.84 3.79 -7.05
C MET A 30 11.05 3.42 -8.52
N GLY A 31 12.28 3.55 -9.02
CA GLY A 31 12.61 3.22 -10.42
C GLY A 31 12.23 1.79 -10.83
N HIS A 32 12.29 0.84 -9.90
CA HIS A 32 11.88 -0.55 -10.14
C HIS A 32 10.37 -0.72 -10.37
N TYR A 33 9.54 0.21 -9.90
CA TYR A 33 8.09 0.14 -10.08
C TYR A 33 7.69 0.09 -11.56
N ARG A 34 8.42 0.84 -12.39
CA ARG A 34 8.20 0.87 -13.85
C ARG A 34 8.59 -0.43 -14.55
N LEU A 35 9.45 -1.25 -13.92
CA LEU A 35 9.89 -2.54 -14.46
C LEU A 35 8.91 -3.68 -14.16
N LEU A 36 8.01 -3.49 -13.19
CA LEU A 36 7.01 -4.47 -12.82
C LEU A 36 5.92 -4.59 -13.90
N HIS A 37 5.50 -5.81 -14.17
CA HIS A 37 4.32 -6.11 -14.98
C HIS A 37 3.04 -5.66 -14.26
N ASP A 38 1.94 -5.46 -14.99
CA ASP A 38 0.68 -4.94 -14.44
C ASP A 38 0.15 -5.76 -13.25
N ALA A 39 0.28 -7.09 -13.31
CA ALA A 39 -0.10 -7.99 -12.22
C ALA A 39 0.77 -7.79 -10.96
N GLU A 40 2.07 -7.57 -11.13
CA GLU A 40 2.99 -7.30 -10.04
C GLU A 40 2.75 -5.91 -9.43
N ARG A 41 2.48 -4.90 -10.27
CA ARG A 41 2.07 -3.57 -9.79
C ARG A 41 0.77 -3.64 -9.01
N ALA A 42 -0.23 -4.38 -9.50
CA ALA A 42 -1.49 -4.58 -8.78
C ALA A 42 -1.27 -5.26 -7.43
N HIS A 43 -0.41 -6.28 -7.39
CA HIS A 43 -0.06 -6.97 -6.14
C HIS A 43 0.66 -6.03 -5.16
N LEU A 44 1.64 -5.26 -5.62
CA LEU A 44 2.37 -4.29 -4.79
C LEU A 44 1.42 -3.23 -4.21
N ARG A 45 0.51 -2.68 -5.03
CA ARG A 45 -0.49 -1.70 -4.59
C ARG A 45 -1.39 -2.24 -3.47
N SER A 46 -1.84 -3.49 -3.61
CA SER A 46 -2.59 -4.20 -2.56
C SER A 46 -1.78 -4.36 -1.26
N LEU A 47 -0.50 -4.74 -1.37
CA LEU A 47 0.39 -4.84 -0.20
C LEU A 47 0.60 -3.49 0.49
N ILE A 48 0.80 -2.41 -0.27
CA ILE A 48 0.98 -1.05 0.25
C ILE A 48 -0.28 -0.58 1.00
N GLN A 49 -1.47 -0.77 0.44
CA GLN A 49 -2.74 -0.39 1.10
C GLN A 49 -2.91 -1.06 2.47
N VAL A 50 -2.55 -2.34 2.56
CA VAL A 50 -2.56 -3.08 3.83
C VAL A 50 -1.48 -2.58 4.78
N PHE A 51 -0.25 -2.42 4.29
CA PHE A 51 0.90 -2.04 5.10
C PHE A 51 0.72 -0.66 5.74
N ILE A 52 0.29 0.34 4.98
CA ILE A 52 0.06 1.69 5.50
C ILE A 52 -1.06 1.68 6.55
N ALA A 53 -2.15 0.96 6.33
CA ALA A 53 -3.31 0.97 7.23
C ALA A 53 -3.13 0.16 8.52
N GLU A 54 -2.25 -0.85 8.53
CA GLU A 54 -2.07 -1.74 9.70
C GLU A 54 -0.88 -1.36 10.58
N LYS A 55 0.02 -0.50 10.10
CA LYS A 55 1.18 -0.06 10.86
C LYS A 55 0.94 1.31 11.50
N HIS A 56 1.61 1.51 12.63
CA HIS A 56 1.75 2.83 13.22
C HIS A 56 3.00 3.48 12.61
N TRP A 57 2.85 4.74 12.19
CA TRP A 57 3.90 5.50 11.54
C TRP A 57 4.20 6.71 12.40
N GLU A 58 5.47 6.88 12.76
CA GLU A 58 5.95 7.99 13.57
C GLU A 58 7.08 8.69 12.82
N GLY A 59 6.96 10.01 12.65
CA GLY A 59 8.05 10.83 12.17
C GLY A 59 9.14 10.94 13.24
N ALA A 60 10.36 10.53 12.91
CA ALA A 60 11.53 10.69 13.78
C ALA A 60 12.43 11.82 13.28
N GLY A 61 13.23 12.42 14.17
CA GLY A 61 14.19 13.47 13.80
C GLY A 61 13.55 14.83 13.48
N GLY A 62 12.40 15.14 14.09
CA GLY A 62 11.67 16.40 13.87
C GLY A 62 10.71 16.38 12.68
N LEU A 63 10.50 15.21 12.06
CA LEU A 63 9.49 15.00 11.04
C LEU A 63 8.11 14.74 11.66
N VAL A 64 7.05 15.16 10.98
CA VAL A 64 5.64 14.91 11.35
C VAL A 64 4.91 14.22 10.20
#